data_AF-A0A7C9PSW1-F1
#
_entry.id   AF-A0A7C9PSW1-F1
#
_cell.length_a   1.000
_cell.length_b   1.000
_cell.length_c   1.000
_cell.angle_alpha   90.00
_cell.angle_beta   90.00
_cell.angle_gamma   90.00
#
_symmetry.space_group_name_H-M   'P 1'
#
loop_
_entity.id
_entity.type
_entity.pdbx_description
1 polymer ?
#
loop_
_entity_poly.entity_id
_entity_poly.type
_entity_poly.pdbx_seq_one_letter_code
_entity_poly.pdbx_strand_id
1 'polypeptide(L)'
;MNNPSDRSLDGVDMPIFFEREKGCFEIGIPASEIVPQLNRDLEIYRGIVQETDLQRLEVKQIVLSFIEGGMAVRSNVTSQLRTAIQIGDREHFTPWISLDADFDLELSAGIQNRVLYMDVRDFRLSAPPGQWYKPLLELGGSLLKEEMVAYLREQLQVLNGSQIEQWFEQYGRERLREELRITGWSARKIERVLGSLELDCRISPQYLWISAKYPPSLDTEPEDYWYISLCTIVKYLTGNV
;
A
#
# COMPACT_ATOMS: atom_id res chain seq x y z
N MET A 1 6.59 14.41 -17.04
CA MET A 1 5.94 13.57 -16.01
C MET A 1 5.30 12.40 -16.74
N ASN A 2 5.81 11.18 -16.56
CA ASN A 2 5.19 10.00 -17.14
C ASN A 2 4.02 9.60 -16.24
N ASN A 3 2.83 9.45 -16.82
CA ASN A 3 1.64 9.05 -16.11
C ASN A 3 1.86 7.59 -15.63
N PRO A 4 1.72 7.26 -14.34
CA PRO A 4 1.92 5.90 -13.86
C PRO A 4 0.91 4.89 -14.43
N SER A 5 -0.10 5.36 -15.19
CA SER A 5 -1.03 4.56 -16.00
C SER A 5 -0.42 3.94 -17.27
N ASP A 6 0.77 4.34 -17.71
CA ASP A 6 1.35 3.91 -19.00
C ASP A 6 2.25 2.66 -18.91
N ARG A 7 2.41 2.05 -17.72
CA ARG A 7 3.17 0.81 -17.59
C ARG A 7 2.26 -0.40 -17.76
N SER A 8 2.43 -1.10 -18.86
CA SER A 8 1.86 -2.44 -19.03
C SER A 8 2.66 -3.43 -18.16
N LEU A 9 1.96 -4.13 -17.25
CA LEU A 9 2.47 -5.30 -16.51
C LEU A 9 2.47 -6.57 -17.39
N ASP A 10 2.55 -6.44 -18.71
CA ASP A 10 2.52 -7.59 -19.62
C ASP A 10 3.74 -8.48 -19.37
N GLY A 11 3.49 -9.76 -19.06
CA GLY A 11 4.53 -10.74 -18.78
C GLY A 11 5.01 -10.82 -17.32
N VAL A 12 4.42 -10.04 -16.41
CA VAL A 12 4.67 -10.18 -14.96
C VAL A 12 3.90 -11.38 -14.41
N ASP A 13 4.59 -12.28 -13.72
CA ASP A 13 3.96 -13.40 -13.02
C ASP A 13 3.24 -12.90 -11.76
N MET A 14 1.94 -12.68 -11.90
CA MET A 14 1.06 -12.29 -10.80
C MET A 14 0.42 -13.54 -10.19
N PRO A 15 0.78 -13.93 -8.96
CA PRO A 15 0.15 -15.07 -8.31
C PRO A 15 -1.33 -14.80 -8.11
N ILE A 16 -2.12 -15.85 -8.33
CA ILE A 16 -3.55 -15.87 -8.08
C ILE A 16 -3.83 -16.84 -6.96
N PHE A 17 -4.66 -16.40 -6.02
CA PHE A 17 -5.21 -17.25 -4.99
C PHE A 17 -6.72 -17.26 -5.10
N PHE A 18 -7.32 -18.45 -5.16
CA PHE A 18 -8.77 -18.60 -5.17
C PHE A 18 -9.22 -19.43 -3.97
N GLU A 19 -9.96 -18.80 -3.06
CA GLU A 19 -10.56 -19.45 -1.90
C GLU A 19 -12.06 -19.58 -2.11
N ARG A 20 -12.43 -20.70 -2.76
CA ARG A 20 -13.81 -20.98 -3.16
C ARG A 20 -14.80 -20.95 -2.00
N GLU A 21 -14.41 -21.49 -0.85
CA GLU A 21 -15.28 -21.56 0.36
C GLU A 21 -15.60 -20.19 0.96
N LYS A 22 -14.75 -19.18 0.70
CA LYS A 22 -14.96 -17.81 1.17
C LYS A 22 -15.45 -16.85 0.09
N GLY A 23 -15.70 -17.36 -1.12
CA GLY A 23 -16.05 -16.55 -2.28
C GLY A 23 -15.04 -15.42 -2.53
N CYS A 24 -13.76 -15.73 -2.37
CA CYS A 24 -12.68 -14.75 -2.42
C CYS A 24 -11.65 -15.15 -3.48
N PHE A 25 -11.25 -14.17 -4.27
CA PHE A 25 -10.17 -14.29 -5.23
C PHE A 25 -9.16 -13.19 -4.97
N GLU A 26 -7.87 -13.51 -4.92
CA GLU A 26 -6.80 -12.55 -4.72
C GLU A 26 -5.81 -12.57 -5.88
N ILE A 27 -5.35 -11.39 -6.27
CA ILE A 27 -4.22 -11.22 -7.19
C ILE A 27 -3.10 -10.50 -6.46
N GLY A 28 -1.93 -11.10 -6.46
CA GLY A 28 -0.73 -10.45 -5.96
C GLY A 28 -0.05 -9.63 -7.06
N ILE A 29 -0.06 -8.31 -6.92
CA ILE A 29 0.81 -7.44 -7.71
C ILE A 29 2.18 -7.41 -7.02
N PRO A 30 3.27 -7.81 -7.68
CA PRO A 30 4.58 -7.86 -7.04
C PRO A 30 5.02 -6.50 -6.52
N ALA A 31 5.56 -6.48 -5.31
CA ALA A 31 6.14 -5.29 -4.70
C ALA A 31 7.26 -4.70 -5.58
N SER A 32 7.97 -5.52 -6.35
CA SER A 32 8.99 -5.09 -7.31
C SER A 32 8.46 -4.15 -8.40
N GLU A 33 7.17 -4.20 -8.71
CA GLU A 33 6.55 -3.33 -9.72
C GLU A 33 6.09 -1.99 -9.13
N ILE A 34 5.77 -1.98 -7.83
CA ILE A 34 5.18 -0.82 -7.14
C ILE A 34 6.27 -0.04 -6.37
N VAL A 35 6.99 -0.72 -5.47
CA VAL A 35 7.90 -0.13 -4.48
C VAL A 35 9.02 0.71 -5.11
N PRO A 36 9.65 0.33 -6.25
CA PRO A 36 10.70 1.16 -6.85
C PRO A 36 10.20 2.49 -7.42
N GLN A 37 8.92 2.59 -7.82
CA GLN A 37 8.35 3.86 -8.23
C GLN A 37 8.05 4.73 -7.01
N LEU A 38 7.41 4.15 -5.99
CA LEU A 38 7.16 4.82 -4.71
C LEU A 38 8.44 5.41 -4.11
N ASN A 39 9.53 4.64 -4.12
CA ASN A 39 10.83 5.11 -3.65
C ASN A 39 11.36 6.27 -4.50
N ARG A 40 11.21 6.22 -5.83
CA ARG A 40 11.63 7.33 -6.71
C ARG A 40 10.82 8.61 -6.47
N ASP A 41 9.53 8.46 -6.18
CA ASP A 41 8.68 9.61 -5.87
C ASP A 41 9.03 10.18 -4.48
N LEU A 42 9.45 9.34 -3.53
CA LEU A 42 9.94 9.77 -2.22
C LEU A 42 11.34 10.39 -2.25
N GLU A 43 12.19 10.06 -3.22
CA GLU A 43 13.54 10.64 -3.36
C GLU A 43 13.52 12.17 -3.52
N ILE A 44 12.40 12.77 -3.96
CA ILE A 44 12.30 14.24 -4.06
C ILE A 44 12.34 14.92 -2.68
N TYR A 45 12.12 14.18 -1.59
CA TYR A 45 12.25 14.65 -0.21
C TYR A 45 13.65 14.53 0.33
N ARG A 46 14.58 13.96 -0.45
CA ARG A 46 15.98 13.93 -0.07
C ARG A 46 16.60 15.31 -0.19
N GLY A 47 17.40 15.69 0.81
CA GLY A 47 18.06 16.98 0.91
C GLY A 47 17.43 17.87 1.97
N ILE A 48 17.62 19.19 1.84
CA ILE A 48 17.17 20.17 2.83
C ILE A 48 15.66 20.37 2.66
N VAL A 49 14.88 19.84 3.59
CA VAL A 49 13.40 19.93 3.60
C VAL A 49 12.90 21.12 4.41
N GLN A 50 13.74 21.65 5.31
CA GLN A 50 13.45 22.86 6.05
C GLN A 50 14.74 23.66 6.24
N GLU A 51 14.72 24.94 5.92
CA GLU A 51 15.83 25.86 6.20
C GLU A 51 15.29 27.18 6.74
N THR A 52 15.75 27.52 7.93
CA THR A 52 15.50 28.79 8.61
C THR A 52 16.82 29.29 9.21
N ASP A 53 16.82 30.52 9.73
CA ASP A 53 17.99 31.04 10.43
C ASP A 53 18.36 30.27 11.69
N LEU A 54 17.46 29.45 12.26
CA LEU A 54 17.70 28.75 13.53
C LEU A 54 17.73 27.22 13.38
N GLN A 55 17.16 26.70 12.29
CA GLN A 55 16.97 25.27 12.08
C GLN A 55 17.19 24.90 10.62
N ARG A 56 17.90 23.80 10.41
CA ARG A 56 17.97 23.08 9.14
C ARG A 56 17.55 21.63 9.37
N LEU A 57 16.70 21.10 8.51
CA LEU A 57 16.36 19.70 8.50
C LEU A 57 16.75 19.13 7.13
N GLU A 58 17.61 18.12 7.17
CA GLU A 58 18.04 17.39 5.99
C GLU A 58 17.59 15.93 6.09
N VAL A 59 16.94 15.43 5.05
CA VAL A 59 16.66 14.01 4.88
C VAL A 59 17.80 13.42 4.04
N LYS A 60 18.66 12.62 4.66
CA LYS A 60 19.82 12.00 4.01
C LYS A 60 19.41 10.84 3.10
N GLN A 61 18.42 10.07 3.55
CA GLN A 61 17.89 8.90 2.87
C GLN A 61 16.44 8.68 3.28
N ILE A 62 15.62 8.19 2.36
CA ILE A 62 14.25 7.72 2.61
C ILE A 62 14.02 6.46 1.78
N VAL A 63 13.49 5.41 2.41
CA VAL A 63 13.21 4.13 1.76
C VAL A 63 11.86 3.62 2.23
N LEU A 64 10.99 3.33 1.29
CA LEU A 64 9.73 2.63 1.48
C LEU A 64 9.90 1.15 1.14
N SER A 65 9.30 0.30 1.96
CA SER A 65 9.19 -1.14 1.74
C SER A 65 7.80 -1.64 2.14
N PHE A 66 7.35 -2.74 1.53
CA PHE A 66 6.15 -3.42 1.99
C PHE A 66 6.46 -4.26 3.24
N ILE A 67 5.52 -4.27 4.18
CA ILE A 67 5.52 -5.10 5.38
C ILE A 67 4.16 -5.77 5.53
N GLU A 68 4.03 -6.72 6.44
CA GLU A 68 2.76 -7.38 6.68
C GLU A 68 1.70 -6.38 7.17
N GLY A 69 0.60 -6.26 6.41
CA GLY A 69 -0.51 -5.34 6.69
C GLY A 69 -0.28 -3.90 6.25
N GLY A 70 0.82 -3.59 5.55
CA GLY A 70 1.03 -2.24 5.01
C GLY A 70 2.44 -1.92 4.53
N MET A 71 2.94 -0.75 4.86
CA MET A 71 4.23 -0.23 4.38
C MET A 71 5.09 0.27 5.54
N ALA A 72 6.40 0.17 5.41
CA ALA A 72 7.36 0.81 6.30
C ALA A 72 8.17 1.84 5.53
N VAL A 73 8.29 3.04 6.08
CA VAL A 73 9.16 4.10 5.60
C VAL A 73 10.29 4.28 6.61
N ARG A 74 11.52 4.04 6.16
CA ARG A 74 12.73 4.25 6.94
C ARG A 74 13.50 5.43 6.40
N SER A 75 13.96 6.30 7.28
CA SER A 75 14.69 7.49 6.87
C SER A 75 15.82 7.81 7.83
N ASN A 76 16.84 8.50 7.32
CA ASN A 76 17.92 9.07 8.11
C ASN A 76 17.81 10.58 7.97
N VAL A 77 17.70 11.28 9.08
CA VAL A 77 17.54 12.73 9.12
C VAL A 77 18.63 13.37 9.95
N THR A 78 19.03 14.57 9.55
CA THR A 78 19.93 15.43 10.31
C THR A 78 19.22 16.75 10.57
N SER A 79 18.97 17.04 11.83
CA SER A 79 18.53 18.36 12.26
C SER A 79 19.73 19.16 12.73
N GLN A 80 19.98 20.32 12.13
CA GLN A 80 20.95 21.28 12.63
C GLN A 80 20.20 22.41 13.33
N LEU A 81 20.60 22.72 14.55
CA LEU A 81 20.01 23.77 15.36
C LEU A 81 21.07 24.78 15.76
N ARG A 82 20.70 26.05 15.79
CA ARG A 82 21.48 27.12 16.43
C ARG A 82 20.53 28.13 17.07
N THR A 83 21.04 28.91 18.00
CA THR A 83 20.26 29.96 18.66
C THR A 83 20.82 31.33 18.32
N ALA A 84 19.93 32.32 18.30
CA ALA A 84 20.31 33.72 18.21
C ALA A 84 20.76 34.21 19.59
N ILE A 85 21.92 34.87 19.65
CA ILE A 85 22.46 35.53 20.82
C ILE A 85 22.62 37.00 20.49
N GLN A 86 22.05 37.85 21.33
CA GLN A 86 22.22 39.30 21.24
C GLN A 86 23.53 39.70 21.94
N ILE A 87 24.43 40.35 21.21
CA ILE A 87 25.67 40.93 21.77
C ILE A 87 25.68 42.43 21.44
N GLY A 88 25.26 43.25 22.41
CA GLY A 88 24.98 44.67 22.18
C GLY A 88 23.78 44.85 21.25
N ASP A 89 23.91 45.70 20.23
CA ASP A 89 22.84 45.98 19.26
C ASP A 89 22.87 45.03 18.03
N ARG A 90 23.70 43.99 18.06
CA ARG A 90 23.84 43.04 16.95
C ARG A 90 23.39 41.63 17.36
N GLU A 91 22.62 41.02 16.46
CA GLU A 91 22.26 39.60 16.54
C GLU A 91 23.41 38.76 15.99
N HIS A 92 23.81 37.75 16.74
CA HIS A 92 24.79 36.74 16.38
C HIS A 92 24.14 35.36 16.49
N PHE A 93 24.69 34.36 15.80
CA PHE A 93 24.20 32.99 15.92
C PHE A 93 25.26 32.10 16.56
N THR A 94 24.85 31.15 17.39
CA THR A 94 25.75 30.07 17.83
C THR A 94 26.21 29.22 16.64
N PRO A 95 27.32 28.48 16.77
CA PRO A 95 27.63 27.39 15.86
C PRO A 95 26.45 26.41 15.74
N TRP A 96 26.31 25.80 14.58
CA TRP A 96 25.34 24.74 14.34
C TRP A 96 25.66 23.51 15.21
N ILE A 97 24.63 22.97 15.85
CA ILE A 97 24.66 21.67 16.52
C ILE A 97 23.89 20.70 15.63
N SER A 98 24.53 19.62 15.20
CA SER A 98 23.90 18.58 14.38
C SER A 98 23.36 17.45 15.26
N LEU A 99 22.12 17.05 14.99
CA LEU A 99 21.40 15.95 15.61
C LEU A 99 21.02 14.96 14.50
N ASP A 100 21.72 13.83 14.43
CA ASP A 100 21.36 12.74 13.54
C ASP A 100 20.32 11.83 14.20
N ALA A 101 19.31 11.42 13.43
CA ALA A 101 18.28 10.49 13.85
C ALA A 101 17.86 9.53 12.73
N ASP A 102 17.54 8.30 13.11
CA ASP A 102 16.84 7.31 12.31
C ASP A 102 15.33 7.44 12.56
N PHE A 103 14.58 7.42 11.48
CA PHE A 103 13.13 7.48 11.44
C PHE A 103 12.59 6.14 10.93
N ASP A 104 11.66 5.54 11.65
CA ASP A 104 10.90 4.37 11.22
C ASP A 104 9.41 4.66 11.37
N LEU A 105 8.68 4.67 10.26
CA LEU A 105 7.23 4.83 10.22
C LEU A 105 6.60 3.59 9.61
N GLU A 106 5.68 2.96 10.35
CA GLU A 106 4.84 1.90 9.82
C GLU A 106 3.46 2.45 9.51
N LEU A 107 2.96 2.12 8.33
CA LEU A 107 1.66 2.49 7.82
C LEU A 107 0.85 1.22 7.63
N SER A 108 -0.38 1.17 8.13
CA SER A 108 -1.36 0.15 7.73
C SER A 108 -2.03 0.57 6.43
N ALA A 109 -2.33 -0.40 5.58
CA ALA A 109 -3.04 -0.20 4.32
C ALA A 109 -4.37 -0.97 4.32
N GLY A 110 -5.42 -0.39 3.73
CA GLY A 110 -6.69 -1.07 3.47
C GLY A 110 -7.43 -0.41 2.32
N ILE A 111 -8.59 -0.93 1.91
CA ILE A 111 -9.46 -0.25 0.94
C ILE A 111 -10.67 0.34 1.66
N GLN A 112 -10.92 1.63 1.45
CA GLN A 112 -12.15 2.30 1.85
C GLN A 112 -12.76 2.99 0.64
N ASN A 113 -14.03 2.68 0.32
CA ASN A 113 -14.72 3.21 -0.86
C ASN A 113 -13.92 3.00 -2.16
N ARG A 114 -13.28 1.83 -2.30
CA ARG A 114 -12.45 1.47 -3.48
C ARG A 114 -11.18 2.32 -3.67
N VAL A 115 -10.81 3.07 -2.64
CA VAL A 115 -9.56 3.82 -2.57
C VAL A 115 -8.70 3.14 -1.52
N LEU A 116 -7.43 2.88 -1.84
CA LEU A 116 -6.50 2.43 -0.82
C LEU A 116 -6.31 3.57 0.20
N TYR A 117 -6.36 3.22 1.46
CA TYR A 117 -6.27 4.13 2.58
C TYR A 117 -5.08 3.71 3.40
N MET A 118 -4.31 4.69 3.85
CA MET A 118 -3.15 4.47 4.70
C MET A 118 -3.29 5.22 6.01
N ASP A 119 -3.05 4.51 7.11
CA ASP A 119 -3.02 5.07 8.45
C ASP A 119 -1.71 4.75 9.16
N VAL A 120 -1.33 5.58 10.13
CA VAL A 120 -0.09 5.37 10.88
C VAL A 120 -0.31 4.28 11.91
N ARG A 121 0.44 3.19 11.77
CA ARG A 121 0.46 2.07 12.71
C ARG A 121 1.49 2.27 13.82
N ASP A 122 2.70 2.65 13.47
CA ASP A 122 3.79 2.86 14.42
C ASP A 122 4.72 3.98 13.94
N PHE A 123 5.38 4.67 14.86
CA PHE A 123 6.38 5.69 14.56
C PHE A 123 7.48 5.65 15.62
N ARG A 124 8.73 5.62 15.18
CA ARG A 124 9.91 5.65 16.03
C ARG A 124 10.94 6.62 15.47
N LEU A 125 11.53 7.37 16.39
CA LEU A 125 12.67 8.24 16.13
C LEU A 125 13.80 7.81 17.06
N SER A 126 14.96 7.48 16.51
CA SER A 126 16.09 6.90 17.25
C SER A 126 17.36 7.69 16.97
N ALA A 127 18.13 8.03 18.01
CA ALA A 127 19.47 8.58 17.82
C ALA A 127 20.50 7.45 17.64
N PRO A 128 21.61 7.69 16.93
CA PRO A 128 22.75 6.78 16.93
C PRO A 128 23.24 6.47 18.37
N PRO A 129 23.82 5.28 18.61
CA PRO A 129 24.33 4.91 19.92
C PRO A 129 25.35 5.92 20.47
N GLY A 130 25.26 6.22 21.77
CA GLY A 130 26.22 7.09 22.46
C GLY A 130 25.96 8.60 22.32
N GLN A 131 24.90 9.01 21.65
CA GLN A 131 24.56 10.43 21.47
C GLN A 131 23.89 11.03 22.71
N TRP A 132 24.43 12.16 23.19
CA TRP A 132 23.95 12.86 24.39
C TRP A 132 22.52 13.40 24.24
N TYR A 133 22.10 13.67 23.01
CA TYR A 133 20.82 14.28 22.66
C TYR A 133 19.70 13.26 22.44
N LYS A 134 19.95 11.96 22.63
CA LYS A 134 18.93 10.91 22.49
C LYS A 134 17.65 11.19 23.29
N PRO A 135 17.71 11.57 24.59
CA PRO A 135 16.49 11.87 25.35
C PRO A 135 15.72 13.07 24.80
N LEU A 136 16.40 14.03 24.16
CA LEU A 136 15.77 15.21 23.57
C LEU A 136 15.03 14.86 22.27
N LEU A 137 15.58 13.94 21.47
CA LEU A 137 14.90 13.44 20.27
C LEU A 137 13.65 12.63 20.62
N GLU A 138 13.70 11.82 21.68
CA GLU A 138 12.53 11.08 22.18
C GLU A 138 11.40 12.03 22.63
N LEU A 139 11.75 13.21 23.17
CA LEU A 139 10.79 14.24 23.58
C LEU A 139 10.29 15.13 22.42
N GLY A 140 11.16 15.47 21.45
CA GLY A 140 10.85 16.36 20.33
C GLY A 140 10.25 15.67 19.09
N GLY A 141 10.26 14.34 19.05
CA GLY A 141 9.85 13.57 17.87
C GLY A 141 8.38 13.71 17.46
N SER A 142 7.50 14.24 18.31
CA SER A 142 6.07 14.38 18.03
C SER A 142 5.75 15.42 16.95
N LEU A 143 6.44 16.56 16.93
CA LEU A 143 6.23 17.61 15.93
C LEU A 143 6.72 17.16 14.56
N LEU A 144 7.92 16.57 14.53
CA LEU A 144 8.50 16.00 13.31
C LEU A 144 7.64 14.86 12.76
N LYS A 145 7.08 14.02 13.64
CA LYS A 145 6.13 12.97 13.29
C LYS A 145 4.92 13.54 12.55
N GLU A 146 4.28 14.56 13.10
CA GLU A 146 3.04 15.10 12.54
C GLU A 146 3.25 15.70 11.13
N GLU A 147 4.30 16.51 10.96
CA GLU A 147 4.63 17.09 9.66
C GLU A 147 5.00 16.01 8.64
N MET A 148 5.87 15.05 9.01
CA MET A 148 6.29 13.98 8.10
C MET A 148 5.14 13.00 7.78
N VAL A 149 4.26 12.71 8.73
CA VAL A 149 3.07 11.87 8.49
C VAL A 149 2.09 12.57 7.57
N ALA A 150 1.82 13.86 7.78
CA ALA A 150 0.94 14.64 6.91
C ALA A 150 1.50 14.66 5.48
N TYR A 151 2.81 14.92 5.38
CA TYR A 151 3.57 14.92 4.15
C TYR A 151 3.44 13.58 3.38
N LEU A 152 3.75 12.47 4.05
CA LEU A 152 3.68 11.13 3.46
C LEU A 152 2.24 10.74 3.12
N ARG A 153 1.26 11.08 3.96
CA ARG A 153 -0.17 10.81 3.72
C ARG A 153 -0.65 11.52 2.46
N GLU A 154 -0.25 12.77 2.23
CA GLU A 154 -0.62 13.50 1.01
C GLU A 154 -0.07 12.80 -0.25
N GLN A 155 1.20 12.39 -0.24
CA GLN A 155 1.81 11.68 -1.38
C GLN A 155 1.20 10.29 -1.61
N LEU A 156 0.89 9.59 -0.52
CA LEU A 156 0.27 8.28 -0.51
C LEU A 156 -1.23 8.33 -0.88
N GLN A 157 -1.89 9.47 -0.72
CA GLN A 157 -3.22 9.74 -1.26
C GLN A 157 -3.19 10.06 -2.76
N VAL A 158 -2.14 10.70 -3.27
CA VAL A 158 -1.94 10.91 -4.72
C VAL A 158 -1.75 9.58 -5.45
N LEU A 159 -1.20 8.57 -4.77
CA LEU A 159 -1.12 7.20 -5.26
C LEU A 159 -2.48 6.47 -5.35
N ASN A 160 -3.60 7.11 -5.01
CA ASN A 160 -4.79 6.38 -4.57
C ASN A 160 -6.10 6.57 -5.33
N GLY A 161 -6.79 5.44 -5.49
CA GLY A 161 -8.16 5.29 -6.01
C GLY A 161 -8.23 4.50 -7.31
N SER A 162 -8.11 5.21 -8.43
CA SER A 162 -8.38 4.64 -9.76
C SER A 162 -7.44 3.50 -10.16
N GLN A 163 -6.22 3.46 -9.63
CA GLN A 163 -5.19 2.54 -10.11
C GLN A 163 -5.43 1.09 -9.67
N ILE A 164 -5.98 0.85 -8.48
CA ILE A 164 -6.29 -0.51 -8.01
C ILE A 164 -7.45 -1.11 -8.80
N GLU A 165 -8.53 -0.35 -9.01
CA GLU A 165 -9.61 -0.77 -9.89
C GLU A 165 -9.11 -1.00 -11.32
N GLN A 166 -8.27 -0.10 -11.86
CA GLN A 166 -7.67 -0.27 -13.18
C GLN A 166 -6.78 -1.52 -13.26
N TRP A 167 -5.97 -1.80 -12.25
CA TRP A 167 -5.13 -3.00 -12.21
C TRP A 167 -5.98 -4.27 -12.09
N PHE A 168 -7.03 -4.26 -11.28
CA PHE A 168 -7.97 -5.38 -11.22
C PHE A 168 -8.68 -5.59 -12.55
N GLU A 169 -9.18 -4.53 -13.18
CA GLU A 169 -9.85 -4.60 -14.48
C GLU A 169 -8.91 -5.08 -15.59
N GLN A 170 -7.68 -4.58 -15.61
CA GLN A 170 -6.70 -4.87 -16.66
C GLN A 170 -6.08 -6.26 -16.53
N TYR A 171 -5.77 -6.70 -15.31
CA TYR A 171 -4.99 -7.92 -15.09
C TYR A 171 -5.79 -9.02 -14.40
N GLY A 172 -6.82 -8.65 -13.66
CA GLY A 172 -7.52 -9.58 -12.79
C GLY A 172 -8.85 -10.08 -13.27
N ARG A 173 -9.62 -9.22 -13.94
CA ARG A 173 -10.99 -9.53 -14.32
C ARG A 173 -11.10 -10.69 -15.29
N GLU A 174 -10.25 -10.74 -16.32
CA GLU A 174 -10.27 -11.85 -17.28
C GLU A 174 -9.80 -13.15 -16.65
N ARG A 175 -8.75 -13.12 -15.82
CA ARG A 175 -8.27 -14.31 -15.12
C ARG A 175 -9.32 -14.84 -14.14
N LEU A 176 -10.00 -13.96 -13.41
CA LEU A 176 -11.15 -14.35 -12.58
C LEU A 176 -12.28 -14.94 -13.43
N ARG A 177 -12.59 -14.33 -14.58
CA ARG A 177 -13.59 -14.87 -15.52
C ARG A 177 -13.23 -16.29 -15.98
N GLU A 178 -11.96 -16.56 -16.28
CA GLU A 178 -11.46 -17.89 -16.66
C GLU A 178 -11.57 -18.89 -15.51
N GLU A 179 -11.14 -18.54 -14.31
CA GLU A 179 -11.26 -19.39 -13.12
C GLU A 179 -12.73 -19.73 -12.80
N LEU A 180 -13.62 -18.72 -12.87
CA LEU A 180 -15.06 -18.95 -12.66
C LEU A 180 -15.67 -19.83 -13.77
N ARG A 181 -15.18 -19.77 -15.02
CA ARG A 181 -15.60 -20.70 -16.08
C ARG A 181 -15.23 -22.15 -15.74
N ILE A 182 -14.06 -22.39 -15.16
CA ILE A 182 -13.62 -23.73 -14.73
C ILE A 182 -14.56 -24.30 -13.65
N THR A 183 -15.16 -23.44 -12.83
CA THR A 183 -16.13 -23.88 -11.81
C THR A 183 -17.49 -24.32 -12.38
N GLY A 184 -17.72 -24.18 -13.69
CA GLY A 184 -18.96 -24.56 -14.38
C GLY A 184 -20.07 -23.50 -14.32
N TRP A 185 -19.76 -22.28 -13.89
CA TRP A 185 -20.74 -21.20 -13.84
C TRP A 185 -21.15 -20.73 -15.23
N SER A 186 -22.43 -20.36 -15.35
CA SER A 186 -22.94 -19.77 -16.59
C SER A 186 -22.31 -18.41 -16.85
N ALA A 187 -22.15 -18.04 -18.13
CA ALA A 187 -21.59 -16.73 -18.50
C ALA A 187 -22.37 -15.57 -17.86
N ARG A 188 -23.70 -15.71 -17.71
CA ARG A 188 -24.56 -14.73 -17.05
C ARG A 188 -24.25 -14.59 -15.55
N LYS A 189 -24.04 -15.71 -14.86
CA LYS A 189 -23.65 -15.72 -13.43
C LYS A 189 -22.29 -15.07 -13.23
N ILE A 190 -21.34 -15.38 -14.11
CA ILE A 190 -20.00 -14.79 -14.10
C ILE A 190 -20.07 -13.27 -14.26
N GLU A 191 -20.77 -12.74 -15.27
CA GLU A 191 -20.85 -11.29 -15.46
C GLU A 191 -21.57 -10.58 -14.30
N ARG A 192 -22.57 -11.23 -13.69
CA ARG A 192 -23.24 -10.68 -12.50
C ARG A 192 -22.30 -10.62 -11.30
N VAL A 193 -21.49 -11.65 -11.09
CA VAL A 193 -20.48 -11.69 -10.01
C VAL A 193 -19.43 -10.62 -10.26
N LEU A 194 -18.86 -10.55 -11.48
CA LEU A 194 -17.90 -9.52 -11.87
C LEU A 194 -18.46 -8.09 -11.70
N GLY A 195 -19.77 -7.90 -11.92
CA GLY A 195 -20.44 -6.61 -11.73
C GLY A 195 -20.78 -6.24 -10.28
N SER A 196 -20.58 -7.15 -9.32
CA SER A 196 -20.93 -6.97 -7.90
C SER A 196 -19.77 -7.23 -6.94
N LEU A 197 -18.53 -7.22 -7.46
CA LEU A 197 -17.34 -7.44 -6.65
C LEU A 197 -17.12 -6.30 -5.66
N GLU A 198 -16.86 -6.68 -4.41
CA GLU A 198 -16.27 -5.80 -3.42
C GLU A 198 -14.76 -6.02 -3.44
N LEU A 199 -14.03 -4.95 -3.73
CA LEU A 199 -12.57 -4.97 -3.72
C LEU A 199 -12.07 -4.65 -2.31
N ASP A 200 -11.14 -5.46 -1.86
CA ASP A 200 -10.34 -5.27 -0.66
C ASP A 200 -8.85 -5.37 -1.05
N CYS A 201 -7.96 -4.93 -0.17
CA CYS A 201 -6.54 -5.20 -0.35
C CYS A 201 -5.85 -5.52 0.95
N ARG A 202 -4.82 -6.34 0.85
CA ARG A 202 -3.84 -6.53 1.90
C ARG A 202 -2.44 -6.43 1.32
N ILE A 203 -1.51 -5.90 2.09
CA ILE A 203 -0.11 -5.84 1.70
C ILE A 203 0.64 -6.93 2.46
N SER A 204 1.41 -7.73 1.73
CA SER A 204 2.46 -8.57 2.27
C SER A 204 3.82 -8.07 1.77
N PRO A 205 4.95 -8.49 2.37
CA PRO A 205 6.26 -7.98 1.98
C PRO A 205 6.60 -8.15 0.48
N GLN A 206 5.99 -9.13 -0.19
CA GLN A 206 6.24 -9.42 -1.60
C GLN A 206 5.14 -8.93 -2.54
N TYR A 207 3.93 -8.66 -2.06
CA TYR A 207 2.78 -8.39 -2.94
C TYR A 207 1.79 -7.39 -2.34
N LEU A 208 1.20 -6.56 -3.19
CA LEU A 208 -0.11 -5.97 -2.95
C LEU A 208 -1.17 -6.96 -3.43
N TRP A 209 -1.89 -7.57 -2.51
CA TRP A 209 -3.00 -8.46 -2.82
C TRP A 209 -4.27 -7.65 -3.01
N ILE A 210 -4.90 -7.77 -4.17
CA ILE A 210 -6.23 -7.23 -4.43
C ILE A 210 -7.21 -8.40 -4.31
N SER A 211 -8.09 -8.33 -3.32
CA SER A 211 -9.08 -9.36 -3.06
C SER A 211 -10.43 -8.93 -3.65
N ALA A 212 -10.99 -9.72 -4.55
CA ALA A 212 -12.34 -9.57 -5.05
C ALA A 212 -13.25 -10.54 -4.29
N LYS A 213 -14.10 -10.00 -3.43
CA LYS A 213 -15.13 -10.73 -2.68
C LYS A 213 -16.44 -10.62 -3.41
N TYR A 214 -17.21 -11.70 -3.46
CA TYR A 214 -18.58 -11.67 -3.98
C TYR A 214 -19.59 -12.11 -2.91
N PRO A 215 -20.83 -11.58 -2.94
CA PRO A 215 -21.87 -11.98 -2.02
C PRO A 215 -22.14 -13.51 -2.09
N PRO A 216 -22.12 -14.24 -0.96
CA PRO A 216 -22.41 -15.68 -0.92
C PRO A 216 -23.81 -16.03 -1.47
N SER A 217 -24.76 -15.08 -1.43
CA SER A 217 -26.10 -15.25 -2.00
C SER A 217 -26.12 -15.46 -3.52
N LEU A 218 -25.01 -15.15 -4.21
CA LEU A 218 -24.86 -15.40 -5.65
C LEU A 218 -24.48 -16.86 -5.95
N ASP A 219 -24.06 -17.65 -4.95
CA ASP A 219 -23.79 -19.09 -5.12
C ASP A 219 -25.05 -19.94 -5.19
N THR A 220 -26.14 -19.45 -4.61
CA THR A 220 -27.41 -20.18 -4.50
C THR A 220 -28.40 -19.67 -5.55
N GLU A 221 -28.15 -19.94 -6.83
CA GLU A 221 -29.24 -19.81 -7.83
C GLU A 221 -30.00 -21.14 -7.98
N PRO A 222 -31.34 -21.09 -8.14
CA PRO A 222 -32.14 -22.29 -8.37
C PRO A 222 -31.69 -23.08 -9.60
N GLU A 223 -31.11 -22.41 -10.61
CA GLU A 223 -30.63 -23.02 -11.85
C GLU A 223 -29.48 -24.03 -11.62
N ASP A 224 -28.68 -23.83 -10.57
CA ASP A 224 -27.60 -24.77 -10.19
C ASP A 224 -28.17 -26.08 -9.62
N TYR A 225 -29.34 -26.03 -8.95
CA TYR A 225 -30.05 -27.24 -8.51
C TYR A 225 -30.59 -28.05 -9.69
N TRP A 226 -31.05 -27.38 -10.75
CA TRP A 226 -31.54 -28.07 -11.95
C TRP A 226 -30.39 -28.69 -12.72
N TYR A 227 -29.24 -28.02 -12.85
CA TYR A 227 -28.08 -28.56 -13.55
C TYR A 227 -27.45 -29.74 -12.81
N ILE A 228 -27.29 -29.65 -11.49
CA ILE A 228 -26.82 -30.78 -10.66
C ILE A 228 -27.82 -31.94 -10.70
N SER A 229 -29.13 -31.66 -10.63
CA SER A 229 -30.16 -32.69 -10.74
C SER A 229 -30.20 -33.34 -12.12
N LEU A 230 -30.06 -32.57 -13.21
CA LEU A 230 -30.01 -33.09 -14.58
C LEU A 230 -28.75 -33.93 -14.82
N CYS A 231 -27.57 -33.49 -14.37
CA CYS A 231 -26.35 -34.28 -14.50
C CYS A 231 -26.41 -35.58 -13.68
N THR A 232 -26.99 -35.56 -12.48
CA THR A 232 -27.21 -36.77 -11.66
C THR A 232 -28.24 -37.69 -12.32
N ILE A 233 -29.34 -37.16 -12.85
CA ILE A 233 -30.37 -37.93 -13.57
C ILE A 233 -29.80 -38.53 -14.85
N VAL A 234 -29.03 -37.77 -15.64
CA VAL A 234 -28.39 -38.26 -16.88
C VAL A 234 -27.34 -39.33 -16.57
N LYS A 235 -26.54 -39.19 -15.51
CA LYS A 235 -25.62 -40.26 -15.06
C LYS A 235 -26.38 -41.53 -14.65
N TYR A 236 -27.50 -41.39 -13.94
CA TYR A 236 -28.34 -42.52 -13.54
C TYR A 236 -29.02 -43.21 -14.73
N LEU A 237 -29.41 -42.45 -15.76
CA LEU A 237 -30.13 -42.96 -16.94
C LEU A 237 -29.20 -43.49 -18.03
N THR A 238 -27.95 -43.04 -18.11
CA THR A 238 -26.99 -43.45 -19.15
C THR A 238 -26.06 -44.59 -18.72
N GLY A 239 -26.13 -45.04 -17.45
CA GLY A 239 -25.47 -46.26 -16.98
C GLY A 239 -23.94 -46.21 -16.90
N ASN A 240 -23.32 -45.05 -17.05
CA ASN A 240 -21.87 -44.90 -16.87
C ASN A 240 -21.56 -44.71 -15.37
N VAL A 241 -21.28 -45.83 -14.70
CA VAL A 241 -20.52 -45.91 -13.44
C VAL A 241 -19.04 -45.81 -13.76
#